data_AF-A0A7W0ZHB4-F1
#
_entry.id   AF-A0A7W0ZHB4-F1
#
_cell.length_a   1.000
_cell.length_b   1.000
_cell.length_c   1.000
_cell.angle_alpha   90.00
_cell.angle_beta   90.00
_cell.angle_gamma   90.00
#
_symmetry.space_group_name_H-M   'P 1'
#
loop_
_entity.id
_entity.type
_entity.pdbx_description
1 polymer ?
#
loop_
_entity_poly.entity_id
_entity_poly.type
_entity_poly.pdbx_seq_one_letter_code
_entity_poly.pdbx_strand_id
1 'polypeptide(L)'
;LWGRLLNFEADRPLAADDNPSLVRTPLVIAMWEPFAKALGYPKKKIGYDLLTKLAVSRQGFGAYGRPEFGKFKLVHTNPDFSTSGLSAVVSEYYAATGKREGLTERDVTSPKARAQVRDIERSIVHYGDTTLFIADQLRENGPGYASAVAMEEVTLLDFNRSRGGQPKLVALYPPEGTFYSDNPFIVIDADYNSAAEREGAKAFQEFLAEEIDAESAGRFGFRPADLDEAPAGLVTPQNGVDPKQPERVLGLPEPRVLDRVRRTWREDRKPANVLLVLDTSGSMNDAGRLERAKAGLGTFLAEVSPNDRVGLTIFNDRLRPLIPIGGPREQLQPTIDRLIADGGTAFYDATLAGFEDVSGLNDRERLNAVVLLTDGEDTDSSLGAEEVVSRLEEQGESEYQVRIFTIAYGAEAEGAEEALADIAKASGGQSYSGDTDDIETVYRSISSFF
;
A
#
# COMPACT_ATOMS: atom_id res chain seq x y z
N LEU A 1 10.37 -14.49 -5.77
CA LEU A 1 10.45 -14.04 -4.35
C LEU A 1 9.47 -14.78 -3.43
N TRP A 2 8.16 -14.70 -3.69
CA TRP A 2 7.13 -15.20 -2.77
C TRP A 2 7.08 -16.72 -2.60
N GLY A 3 7.34 -17.52 -3.64
CA GLY A 3 7.41 -18.99 -3.50
C GLY A 3 8.46 -19.44 -2.48
N ARG A 4 9.62 -18.77 -2.44
CA ARG A 4 10.69 -19.05 -1.45
C ARG A 4 10.29 -18.62 -0.03
N LEU A 5 9.53 -17.53 0.11
CA LEU A 5 8.97 -17.10 1.40
C LEU A 5 7.90 -18.07 1.89
N LEU A 6 7.01 -18.52 1.01
CA LEU A 6 6.00 -19.54 1.33
C LEU A 6 6.67 -20.82 1.86
N ASN A 7 7.69 -21.31 1.17
CA ASN A 7 8.43 -22.50 1.62
C ASN A 7 9.07 -22.30 3.01
N PHE A 8 9.62 -21.11 3.25
CA PHE A 8 10.25 -20.75 4.51
C PHE A 8 9.24 -20.63 5.66
N GLU A 9 8.10 -19.96 5.43
CA GLU A 9 7.06 -19.77 6.44
C GLU A 9 6.32 -21.07 6.76
N ALA A 10 6.09 -21.92 5.76
CA ALA A 10 5.45 -23.23 5.93
C ALA A 10 6.40 -24.31 6.48
N ASP A 11 7.71 -24.04 6.53
CA ASP A 11 8.77 -25.03 6.82
C ASP A 11 8.62 -26.31 5.98
N ARG A 12 8.21 -26.15 4.70
CA ARG A 12 7.92 -27.23 3.75
C ARG A 12 8.06 -26.71 2.31
N PRO A 13 8.57 -27.52 1.36
CA PRO A 13 8.64 -27.11 -0.05
C PRO A 13 7.25 -27.20 -0.72
N LEU A 14 6.42 -26.16 -0.56
CA LEU A 14 5.11 -26.04 -1.20
C LEU A 14 5.20 -25.48 -2.62
N ALA A 15 6.26 -24.77 -2.95
CA ALA A 15 6.56 -24.26 -4.29
C ALA A 15 7.95 -24.76 -4.72
N ALA A 16 8.17 -24.92 -6.03
CA ALA A 16 9.50 -25.22 -6.54
C ALA A 16 10.48 -24.09 -6.20
N ASP A 17 11.76 -24.42 -5.96
CA ASP A 17 12.80 -23.41 -5.71
C ASP A 17 13.08 -22.55 -6.95
N ASP A 18 12.95 -23.16 -8.13
CA ASP A 18 13.06 -22.49 -9.42
C ASP A 18 11.69 -22.51 -10.12
N ASN A 19 11.21 -21.33 -10.50
CA ASN A 19 9.98 -21.16 -11.27
C ASN A 19 10.32 -20.24 -12.45
N PRO A 20 10.27 -20.74 -13.69
CA PRO A 20 10.59 -19.94 -14.87
C PRO A 20 9.71 -18.69 -14.96
N SER A 21 10.33 -17.56 -15.31
CA SER A 21 9.60 -16.32 -15.60
C SER A 21 8.71 -16.51 -16.84
N LEU A 22 7.47 -16.04 -16.79
CA LEU A 22 6.64 -15.90 -18.00
C LEU A 22 6.88 -14.55 -18.65
N VAL A 23 6.94 -13.51 -17.82
CA VAL A 23 7.18 -12.13 -18.23
C VAL A 23 7.84 -11.37 -17.10
N ARG A 24 8.53 -10.28 -17.41
CA ARG A 24 9.20 -9.48 -16.38
C ARG A 24 8.76 -8.04 -16.40
N THR A 25 8.80 -7.43 -15.24
CA THR A 25 8.65 -5.98 -15.10
C THR A 25 9.63 -5.48 -14.03
N PRO A 26 10.55 -4.55 -14.36
CA PRO A 26 11.43 -3.96 -13.37
C PRO A 26 10.64 -3.19 -12.33
N LEU A 27 11.11 -3.20 -11.08
CA LEU A 27 10.77 -2.15 -10.13
C LEU A 27 11.44 -0.84 -10.61
N VAL A 28 10.66 0.23 -10.68
CA VAL A 28 11.13 1.57 -11.05
C VAL A 28 10.70 2.58 -10.00
N ILE A 29 11.43 3.69 -9.91
CA ILE A 29 10.91 4.89 -9.25
C ILE A 29 10.22 5.72 -10.32
N ALA A 30 8.90 5.61 -10.41
CA ALA A 30 8.05 6.41 -11.28
C ALA A 30 8.04 7.86 -10.79
N MET A 31 8.36 8.81 -11.65
CA MET A 31 8.34 10.24 -11.29
C MET A 31 7.71 11.06 -12.41
N TRP A 32 6.97 12.11 -12.08
CA TRP A 32 6.45 13.04 -13.07
C TRP A 32 7.59 13.61 -13.93
N GLU A 33 7.46 13.57 -15.25
CA GLU A 33 8.50 14.02 -16.18
C GLU A 33 9.00 15.46 -15.88
N PRO A 34 8.14 16.45 -15.52
CA PRO A 34 8.61 17.77 -15.11
C PRO A 34 9.49 17.76 -13.86
N PHE A 35 9.20 16.88 -12.90
CA PHE A 35 9.95 16.76 -11.64
C PHE A 35 11.30 16.08 -11.92
N ALA A 36 11.30 14.99 -12.68
CA ALA A 36 12.51 14.30 -13.08
C ALA A 36 13.46 15.22 -13.87
N LYS A 37 12.93 16.03 -14.80
CA LYS A 37 13.72 17.01 -15.57
C LYS A 37 14.35 18.08 -14.68
N ALA A 38 13.65 18.54 -13.64
CA ALA A 38 14.22 19.49 -12.67
C ALA A 38 15.42 18.90 -11.92
N LEU A 39 15.43 17.58 -11.70
CA LEU A 39 16.55 16.85 -11.08
C LEU A 39 17.65 16.48 -12.09
N GLY A 40 17.46 16.77 -13.39
CA GLY A 40 18.46 16.58 -14.44
C GLY A 40 18.27 15.33 -15.32
N TYR A 41 17.13 14.65 -15.22
CA TYR A 41 16.76 13.59 -16.16
C TYR A 41 16.65 14.12 -17.60
N PRO A 42 17.04 13.35 -18.63
CA PRO A 42 17.61 12.00 -18.57
C PRO A 42 19.15 11.97 -18.47
N LYS A 43 19.82 13.13 -18.41
CA LYS A 43 21.29 13.20 -18.44
C LYS A 43 21.94 12.77 -17.12
N LYS A 44 21.27 13.01 -16.00
CA LYS A 44 21.71 12.57 -14.67
C LYS A 44 20.97 11.30 -14.27
N LYS A 45 21.71 10.32 -13.75
CA LYS A 45 21.13 9.16 -13.08
C LYS A 45 20.60 9.59 -11.72
N ILE A 46 19.33 9.31 -11.45
CA ILE A 46 18.65 9.60 -10.19
C ILE A 46 18.52 8.28 -9.43
N GLY A 47 19.06 8.24 -8.21
CA GLY A 47 19.11 7.06 -7.36
C GLY A 47 18.68 7.36 -5.93
N TYR A 48 18.72 6.34 -5.07
CA TYR A 48 18.32 6.44 -3.67
C TYR A 48 19.10 7.54 -2.93
N ASP A 49 20.39 7.74 -3.22
CA ASP A 49 21.19 8.83 -2.64
C ASP A 49 20.57 10.23 -2.81
N LEU A 50 19.94 10.49 -3.96
CA LEU A 50 19.28 11.77 -4.24
C LEU A 50 17.87 11.80 -3.62
N LEU A 51 17.15 10.69 -3.71
CA LEU A 51 15.80 10.58 -3.16
C LEU A 51 15.80 10.73 -1.63
N THR A 52 16.75 10.13 -0.91
CA THR A 52 16.90 10.31 0.55
C THR A 52 17.17 11.78 0.90
N LYS A 53 18.00 12.48 0.11
CA LYS A 53 18.26 13.91 0.33
C LYS A 53 17.01 14.77 0.12
N LEU A 54 16.18 14.41 -0.86
CA LEU A 54 14.90 15.08 -1.11
C LEU A 54 13.90 14.79 0.01
N ALA A 55 13.80 13.53 0.44
CA ALA A 55 12.91 13.05 1.50
C ALA A 55 13.11 13.80 2.83
N VAL A 56 14.37 14.03 3.23
CA VAL A 56 14.67 14.75 4.48
C VAL A 56 14.78 16.27 4.31
N SER A 57 14.64 16.80 3.09
CA SER A 57 14.79 18.23 2.81
C SER A 57 13.54 19.01 3.18
N ARG A 58 13.67 19.93 4.14
CA ARG A 58 12.61 20.91 4.45
C ARG A 58 12.26 21.82 3.27
N GLN A 59 13.20 22.03 2.34
CA GLN A 59 13.00 22.84 1.15
C GLN A 59 12.40 22.04 -0.02
N GLY A 60 12.36 20.70 0.06
CA GLY A 60 11.90 19.83 -1.02
C GLY A 60 12.56 20.16 -2.36
N PHE A 61 11.75 20.33 -3.40
CA PHE A 61 12.21 20.75 -4.73
C PHE A 61 12.74 22.19 -4.79
N GLY A 62 12.48 23.02 -3.77
CA GLY A 62 13.08 24.34 -3.63
C GLY A 62 14.62 24.31 -3.56
N ALA A 63 15.20 23.24 -2.99
CA ALA A 63 16.65 23.01 -3.00
C ALA A 63 17.23 22.83 -4.42
N TYR A 64 16.37 22.57 -5.41
CA TYR A 64 16.69 22.39 -6.82
C TYR A 64 16.10 23.51 -7.68
N GLY A 65 15.77 24.65 -7.07
CA GLY A 65 15.27 25.84 -7.75
C GLY A 65 13.82 25.73 -8.24
N ARG A 66 13.06 24.74 -7.76
CA ARG A 66 11.64 24.52 -8.12
C ARG A 66 10.74 24.50 -6.88
N PRO A 67 10.67 25.58 -6.09
CA PRO A 67 9.85 25.61 -4.88
C PRO A 67 8.35 25.41 -5.17
N GLU A 68 7.88 25.71 -6.39
CA GLU A 68 6.49 25.51 -6.81
C GLU A 68 6.09 24.03 -6.90
N PHE A 69 7.04 23.10 -6.92
CA PHE A 69 6.77 21.66 -6.83
C PHE A 69 6.61 21.16 -5.39
N GLY A 70 6.81 22.04 -4.39
CA GLY A 70 6.57 21.72 -2.99
C GLY A 70 7.59 20.75 -2.37
N LYS A 71 7.15 20.09 -1.29
CA LYS A 71 7.93 19.06 -0.60
C LYS A 71 7.95 17.78 -1.43
N PHE A 72 9.03 17.02 -1.30
CA PHE A 72 9.13 15.71 -1.93
C PHE A 72 8.26 14.70 -1.17
N LYS A 73 7.41 13.97 -1.90
CA LYS A 73 6.53 12.93 -1.39
C LYS A 73 6.86 11.61 -2.10
N LEU A 74 7.43 10.64 -1.39
CA LEU A 74 7.64 9.28 -1.91
C LEU A 74 6.51 8.38 -1.42
N VAL A 75 6.05 7.49 -2.31
CA VAL A 75 5.03 6.48 -1.99
C VAL A 75 5.50 5.12 -2.50
N HIS A 76 5.21 4.06 -1.75
CA HIS A 76 5.28 2.68 -2.24
C HIS A 76 4.20 1.85 -1.54
N THR A 77 3.95 0.65 -2.07
CA THR A 77 3.00 -0.28 -1.46
C THR A 77 3.56 -0.94 -0.21
N ASN A 78 2.70 -1.53 0.62
CA ASN A 78 3.15 -2.20 1.84
C ASN A 78 4.00 -3.46 1.54
N PRO A 79 5.23 -3.59 2.09
CA PRO A 79 6.12 -4.72 1.83
C PRO A 79 5.66 -6.06 2.42
N ASP A 80 4.67 -6.08 3.31
CA ASP A 80 4.10 -7.32 3.83
C ASP A 80 3.17 -8.04 2.84
N PHE A 81 2.60 -7.29 1.89
CA PHE A 81 1.58 -7.81 0.98
C PHE A 81 1.91 -7.59 -0.50
N SER A 82 2.85 -6.68 -0.81
CA SER A 82 3.14 -6.26 -2.18
C SER A 82 4.57 -6.54 -2.61
N THR A 83 4.72 -7.17 -3.78
CA THR A 83 6.04 -7.45 -4.40
C THR A 83 6.84 -6.17 -4.64
N SER A 84 6.20 -5.13 -5.15
CA SER A 84 6.85 -3.85 -5.44
C SER A 84 7.29 -3.14 -4.17
N GLY A 85 6.44 -3.14 -3.13
CA GLY A 85 6.75 -2.63 -1.79
C GLY A 85 7.95 -3.34 -1.19
N LEU A 86 7.94 -4.67 -1.13
CA LEU A 86 9.05 -5.44 -0.58
C LEU A 86 10.34 -5.23 -1.38
N SER A 87 10.24 -5.18 -2.70
CA SER A 87 11.39 -4.91 -3.58
C SER A 87 11.95 -3.50 -3.37
N ALA A 88 11.10 -2.50 -3.11
CA ALA A 88 11.51 -1.13 -2.82
C ALA A 88 12.30 -1.08 -1.50
N VAL A 89 11.74 -1.60 -0.41
CA VAL A 89 12.41 -1.62 0.90
C VAL A 89 13.73 -2.40 0.84
N VAL A 90 13.76 -3.55 0.17
CA VAL A 90 15.01 -4.32 -0.02
C VAL A 90 16.03 -3.51 -0.83
N SER A 91 15.61 -2.76 -1.84
CA SER A 91 16.48 -1.89 -2.64
C SER A 91 17.08 -0.76 -1.79
N GLU A 92 16.33 -0.21 -0.85
CA GLU A 92 16.83 0.79 0.09
C GLU A 92 17.94 0.23 1.00
N TYR A 93 17.78 -1.01 1.51
CA TYR A 93 18.84 -1.67 2.26
C TYR A 93 20.08 -1.96 1.40
N TYR A 94 19.90 -2.35 0.13
CA TYR A 94 21.03 -2.49 -0.79
C TYR A 94 21.74 -1.16 -1.04
N ALA A 95 21.00 -0.07 -1.26
CA ALA A 95 21.56 1.28 -1.40
C ALA A 95 22.32 1.71 -0.14
N ALA A 96 21.73 1.54 1.04
CA ALA A 96 22.32 1.93 2.31
C ALA A 96 23.62 1.16 2.66
N THR A 97 23.70 -0.10 2.22
CA THR A 97 24.86 -0.97 2.45
C THR A 97 25.91 -0.89 1.34
N GLY A 98 25.53 -0.39 0.16
CA GLY A 98 26.34 -0.41 -1.06
C GLY A 98 26.52 -1.81 -1.65
N LYS A 99 25.76 -2.82 -1.17
CA LYS A 99 25.81 -4.19 -1.68
C LYS A 99 25.02 -4.31 -2.98
N ARG A 100 25.25 -5.43 -3.69
CA ARG A 100 24.50 -5.81 -4.90
C ARG A 100 23.83 -7.17 -4.79
N GLU A 101 24.38 -8.00 -3.93
CA GLU A 101 23.92 -9.35 -3.61
C GLU A 101 24.36 -9.68 -2.18
N GLY A 102 23.90 -10.81 -1.63
CA GLY A 102 24.35 -11.29 -0.32
C GLY A 102 24.05 -10.31 0.82
N LEU A 103 22.88 -9.66 0.79
CA LEU A 103 22.35 -8.94 1.93
C LEU A 103 22.15 -9.92 3.09
N THR A 104 22.55 -9.53 4.30
CA THR A 104 22.45 -10.36 5.51
C THR A 104 21.57 -9.70 6.56
N GLU A 105 21.06 -10.47 7.52
CA GLU A 105 20.31 -9.91 8.65
C GLU A 105 21.10 -8.86 9.45
N ARG A 106 22.43 -9.00 9.53
CA ARG A 106 23.31 -8.04 10.21
C ARG A 106 23.35 -6.70 9.47
N ASP A 107 23.28 -6.72 8.14
CA ASP A 107 23.24 -5.49 7.36
C ASP A 107 21.92 -4.75 7.60
N VAL A 108 20.81 -5.49 7.55
CA VAL A 108 19.44 -4.99 7.77
C VAL A 108 19.29 -4.38 9.17
N THR A 109 19.85 -5.02 10.18
CA THR A 109 19.78 -4.54 11.58
C THR A 109 20.87 -3.52 11.94
N SER A 110 21.75 -3.15 10.99
CA SER A 110 22.82 -2.21 11.29
C SER A 110 22.27 -0.80 11.56
N PRO A 111 22.77 -0.07 12.59
CA PRO A 111 22.26 1.26 12.91
C PRO A 111 22.35 2.25 11.75
N LYS A 112 23.38 2.11 10.89
CA LYS A 112 23.57 2.94 9.71
C LYS A 112 22.49 2.67 8.65
N ALA A 113 22.26 1.41 8.28
CA ALA A 113 21.29 1.07 7.26
C ALA A 113 19.87 1.44 7.71
N ARG A 114 19.52 1.08 8.95
CA ARG A 114 18.25 1.47 9.56
C ARG A 114 18.02 2.97 9.58
N ALA A 115 19.05 3.77 9.87
CA ALA A 115 18.91 5.22 9.85
C ALA A 115 18.57 5.75 8.44
N GLN A 116 19.23 5.25 7.41
CA GLN A 116 18.98 5.68 6.03
C GLN A 116 17.61 5.23 5.51
N VAL A 117 17.22 3.98 5.77
CA VAL A 117 15.89 3.45 5.42
C VAL A 117 14.81 4.26 6.15
N ARG A 118 14.96 4.45 7.47
CA ARG A 118 14.02 5.24 8.27
C ARG A 118 13.86 6.69 7.79
N ASP A 119 14.92 7.33 7.31
CA ASP A 119 14.85 8.67 6.74
C ASP A 119 13.95 8.73 5.49
N ILE A 120 13.92 7.65 4.71
CA ILE A 120 13.02 7.50 3.56
C ILE A 120 11.62 7.14 4.04
N GLU A 121 11.50 6.06 4.82
CA GLU A 121 10.22 5.51 5.28
C GLU A 121 9.39 6.50 6.11
N ARG A 122 10.03 7.37 6.90
CA ARG A 122 9.31 8.42 7.64
C ARG A 122 8.87 9.60 6.79
N SER A 123 9.45 9.75 5.59
CA SER A 123 9.01 10.76 4.63
C SER A 123 7.79 10.31 3.82
N ILE A 124 7.43 9.03 3.90
CA ILE A 124 6.29 8.47 3.19
C ILE A 124 5.00 9.08 3.73
N VAL A 125 4.16 9.52 2.80
CA VAL A 125 2.90 10.22 3.10
C VAL A 125 1.80 9.23 3.47
N HIS A 126 1.82 8.05 2.85
CA HIS A 126 1.00 6.87 3.15
C HIS A 126 1.56 5.66 2.37
N TYR A 127 1.17 4.47 2.78
CA TYR A 127 1.32 3.26 1.97
C TYR A 127 0.08 3.02 1.12
N GLY A 128 0.19 2.20 0.09
CA GLY A 128 -0.95 1.71 -0.69
C GLY A 128 -1.03 0.18 -0.65
N ASP A 129 -2.22 -0.37 -0.87
CA ASP A 129 -2.43 -1.81 -0.93
C ASP A 129 -1.81 -2.42 -2.21
N THR A 130 -1.96 -1.73 -3.33
CA THR A 130 -1.57 -2.17 -4.67
C THR A 130 -0.99 -1.01 -5.48
N THR A 131 -0.19 -1.34 -6.50
CA THR A 131 0.35 -0.32 -7.41
C THR A 131 -0.75 0.27 -8.31
N LEU A 132 -1.83 -0.48 -8.57
CA LEU A 132 -3.00 -0.02 -9.31
C LEU A 132 -3.76 1.06 -8.55
N PHE A 133 -4.00 0.85 -7.25
CA PHE A 133 -4.59 1.86 -6.38
C PHE A 133 -3.76 3.16 -6.42
N ILE A 134 -2.44 3.06 -6.27
CA ILE A 134 -1.57 4.23 -6.35
C ILE A 134 -1.68 4.90 -7.73
N ALA A 135 -1.78 4.13 -8.83
CA ALA A 135 -1.97 4.67 -10.17
C ALA A 135 -3.32 5.41 -10.31
N ASP A 136 -4.40 4.91 -9.69
CA ASP A 136 -5.69 5.58 -9.64
C ASP A 136 -5.59 6.93 -8.93
N GLN A 137 -4.96 6.94 -7.76
CA GLN A 137 -4.73 8.17 -7.00
C GLN A 137 -3.86 9.18 -7.75
N LEU A 138 -2.83 8.73 -8.48
CA LEU A 138 -2.04 9.60 -9.34
C LEU A 138 -2.86 10.19 -10.49
N ARG A 139 -3.84 9.45 -11.04
CA ARG A 139 -4.70 9.94 -12.13
C ARG A 139 -5.66 11.02 -11.62
N GLU A 140 -6.24 10.80 -10.44
CA GLU A 140 -7.21 11.70 -9.82
C GLU A 140 -6.55 12.96 -9.27
N ASN A 141 -5.51 12.80 -8.46
CA ASN A 141 -4.94 13.87 -7.64
C ASN A 141 -3.63 14.46 -8.23
N GLY A 142 -3.10 13.84 -9.30
CA GLY A 142 -1.94 14.34 -10.02
C GLY A 142 -0.69 14.50 -9.13
N PRO A 143 0.19 15.47 -9.43
CA PRO A 143 1.41 15.70 -8.66
C PRO A 143 1.23 16.11 -7.19
N GLY A 144 0.01 16.46 -6.78
CA GLY A 144 -0.32 16.72 -5.37
C GLY A 144 -0.18 15.46 -4.52
N TYR A 145 -0.64 14.32 -5.04
CA TYR A 145 -0.62 13.04 -4.32
C TYR A 145 0.79 12.55 -3.95
N ALA A 146 1.65 12.38 -4.96
CA ALA A 146 3.01 11.93 -4.78
C ALA A 146 3.96 12.59 -5.78
N SER A 147 5.21 12.82 -5.36
CA SER A 147 6.27 13.30 -6.25
C SER A 147 6.91 12.15 -7.03
N ALA A 148 7.06 11.00 -6.38
CA ALA A 148 7.59 9.78 -6.96
C ALA A 148 6.99 8.55 -6.27
N VAL A 149 6.98 7.43 -6.99
CA VAL A 149 6.40 6.18 -6.49
C VAL A 149 7.30 5.00 -6.87
N ALA A 150 7.59 4.10 -5.93
CA ALA A 150 8.17 2.81 -6.28
C ALA A 150 7.06 1.86 -6.75
N MET A 151 7.10 1.47 -8.03
CA MET A 151 6.08 0.62 -8.65
C MET A 151 6.69 -0.25 -9.76
N GLU A 152 5.95 -1.24 -10.23
CA GLU A 152 6.34 -1.99 -11.42
C GLU A 152 6.28 -1.11 -12.68
N GLU A 153 7.24 -1.30 -13.59
CA GLU A 153 7.30 -0.58 -14.87
C GLU A 153 6.02 -0.75 -15.69
N VAL A 154 5.37 -1.91 -15.60
CA VAL A 154 4.11 -2.19 -16.30
C VAL A 154 2.98 -1.29 -15.79
N THR A 155 2.92 -1.01 -14.49
CA THR A 155 1.93 -0.10 -13.90
C THR A 155 2.17 1.35 -14.35
N LEU A 156 3.43 1.77 -14.46
CA LEU A 156 3.77 3.09 -15.03
C LEU A 156 3.33 3.19 -16.50
N LEU A 157 3.56 2.13 -17.29
CA LEU A 157 3.18 2.08 -18.70
C LEU A 157 1.66 2.13 -18.87
N ASP A 158 0.92 1.37 -18.06
CA ASP A 158 -0.54 1.40 -18.05
C ASP A 158 -1.06 2.79 -17.64
N PHE A 159 -0.54 3.36 -16.55
CA PHE A 159 -0.85 4.73 -16.14
C PHE A 159 -0.63 5.69 -17.30
N ASN A 160 0.52 5.64 -17.98
CA ASN A 160 0.81 6.57 -19.07
C ASN A 160 -0.14 6.43 -20.26
N ARG A 161 -0.76 5.26 -20.47
CA ARG A 161 -1.80 5.09 -21.50
C ARG A 161 -3.14 5.68 -21.08
N SER A 162 -3.45 5.66 -19.79
CA SER A 162 -4.75 6.07 -19.23
C SER A 162 -4.72 7.40 -18.47
N ARG A 163 -3.57 8.09 -18.40
CA ARG A 163 -3.31 9.28 -17.55
C ARG A 163 -4.20 10.51 -17.76
N GLY A 164 -5.04 10.51 -18.80
CA GLY A 164 -5.85 11.67 -19.18
C GLY A 164 -5.02 12.94 -19.36
N GLY A 165 -5.35 13.99 -18.61
CA GLY A 165 -4.65 15.28 -18.64
C GLY A 165 -3.40 15.36 -17.77
N GLN A 166 -3.10 14.33 -16.96
CA GLN A 166 -1.96 14.38 -16.05
C GLN A 166 -0.61 14.37 -16.80
N PRO A 167 0.46 14.95 -16.22
CA PRO A 167 1.80 14.84 -16.79
C PRO A 167 2.22 13.37 -16.96
N LYS A 168 3.10 13.10 -17.92
CA LYS A 168 3.62 11.75 -18.11
C LYS A 168 4.53 11.36 -16.95
N LEU A 169 4.47 10.10 -16.51
CA LEU A 169 5.48 9.51 -15.62
C LEU A 169 6.67 9.00 -16.43
N VAL A 170 7.87 9.12 -15.87
CA VAL A 170 9.08 8.49 -16.41
C VAL A 170 9.65 7.50 -15.39
N ALA A 171 10.16 6.38 -15.87
CA ALA A 171 10.84 5.40 -15.07
C ALA A 171 12.26 5.87 -14.74
N LEU A 172 12.55 6.02 -13.46
CA LEU A 172 13.91 6.17 -12.97
C LEU A 172 14.42 4.80 -12.54
N TYR A 173 15.57 4.40 -13.10
CA TYR A 173 16.26 3.17 -12.77
C TYR A 173 17.47 3.51 -11.89
N PRO A 174 17.42 3.23 -10.58
CA PRO A 174 18.48 3.64 -9.67
C PRO A 174 19.85 3.05 -10.08
N PRO A 175 20.94 3.85 -10.11
CA PRO A 175 22.28 3.34 -10.39
C PRO A 175 22.78 2.34 -9.34
N GLU A 176 22.19 2.32 -8.15
CA GLU A 176 22.42 1.33 -7.10
C GLU A 176 21.97 -0.07 -7.55
N GLY A 177 20.91 -0.17 -8.36
CA GLY A 177 20.31 -1.39 -8.90
C GLY A 177 18.81 -1.47 -8.63
N THR A 178 18.12 -2.42 -9.28
CA THR A 178 16.71 -2.74 -9.04
C THR A 178 16.41 -4.23 -9.18
N PHE A 179 15.17 -4.65 -8.93
CA PHE A 179 14.69 -6.03 -9.12
C PHE A 179 13.78 -6.14 -10.34
N TYR A 180 13.64 -7.36 -10.85
CA TYR A 180 12.51 -7.75 -11.68
C TYR A 180 11.46 -8.45 -10.83
N SER A 181 10.19 -8.08 -11.01
CA SER A 181 9.09 -9.01 -10.79
C SER A 181 9.06 -9.96 -11.99
N ASP A 182 9.19 -11.25 -11.73
CA ASP A 182 9.40 -12.32 -12.72
C ASP A 182 8.11 -13.06 -13.16
N ASN A 183 6.97 -12.72 -12.56
CA ASN A 183 5.61 -13.20 -12.87
C ASN A 183 5.55 -14.70 -13.27
N PRO A 184 6.06 -15.62 -12.44
CA PRO A 184 5.99 -17.04 -12.74
C PRO A 184 4.57 -17.57 -12.55
N PHE A 185 4.23 -18.63 -13.26
CA PHE A 185 3.14 -19.52 -12.86
C PHE A 185 3.72 -20.56 -11.89
N ILE A 186 3.29 -20.53 -10.62
CA ILE A 186 3.81 -21.43 -9.57
C ILE A 186 2.79 -22.55 -9.34
N VAL A 187 3.25 -23.80 -9.51
CA VAL A 187 2.46 -24.98 -9.13
C VAL A 187 2.66 -25.23 -7.63
N ILE A 188 1.58 -25.18 -6.86
CA ILE A 188 1.60 -25.46 -5.42
C ILE A 188 1.48 -26.96 -5.18
N ASP A 189 2.40 -27.50 -4.38
CA ASP A 189 2.44 -28.90 -3.96
C ASP A 189 1.93 -29.04 -2.52
N ALA A 190 0.62 -28.94 -2.34
CA ALA A 190 -0.04 -29.14 -1.06
C ALA A 190 -0.88 -30.43 -1.02
N ASP A 191 -1.15 -30.92 0.18
CA ASP A 191 -1.85 -32.21 0.38
C ASP A 191 -3.31 -32.18 -0.12
N TYR A 192 -3.90 -30.99 -0.27
CA TYR A 192 -5.22 -30.81 -0.85
C TYR A 192 -5.24 -30.84 -2.38
N ASN A 193 -4.09 -30.86 -3.05
CA ASN A 193 -3.99 -30.97 -4.50
C ASN A 193 -3.92 -32.45 -4.94
N SER A 194 -4.88 -32.87 -5.74
CA SER A 194 -4.88 -34.17 -6.38
C SER A 194 -3.73 -34.31 -7.40
N ALA A 195 -3.40 -35.55 -7.77
CA ALA A 195 -2.40 -35.80 -8.82
C ALA A 195 -2.83 -35.21 -10.18
N ALA A 196 -4.13 -35.28 -10.51
CA ALA A 196 -4.67 -34.75 -11.75
C ALA A 196 -4.60 -33.22 -11.82
N GLU A 197 -4.87 -32.52 -10.70
CA GLU A 197 -4.73 -31.07 -10.64
C GLU A 197 -3.27 -30.64 -10.82
N ARG A 198 -2.31 -31.36 -10.22
CA ARG A 198 -0.87 -31.08 -10.41
C ARG A 198 -0.42 -31.30 -11.84
N GLU A 199 -0.88 -32.37 -12.48
CA GLU A 199 -0.59 -32.63 -13.90
C GLU A 199 -1.19 -31.56 -14.81
N GLY A 200 -2.45 -31.18 -14.58
CA GLY A 200 -3.12 -30.11 -15.31
C GLY A 200 -2.43 -28.75 -15.14
N ALA A 201 -2.03 -28.41 -13.91
CA ALA A 201 -1.31 -27.17 -13.63
C ALA A 201 0.04 -27.12 -14.37
N LYS A 202 0.77 -28.24 -14.40
CA LYS A 202 2.04 -28.34 -15.13
C LYS A 202 1.83 -28.20 -16.65
N ALA A 203 0.84 -28.88 -17.21
CA ALA A 203 0.51 -28.74 -18.64
C ALA A 203 0.13 -27.30 -19.00
N PHE A 204 -0.58 -26.60 -18.10
CA PHE A 204 -0.90 -25.19 -18.30
C PHE A 204 0.33 -24.28 -18.19
N GLN A 205 1.26 -24.56 -17.28
CA GLN A 205 2.54 -23.85 -17.19
C GLN A 205 3.34 -23.96 -18.49
N GLU A 206 3.42 -25.17 -19.07
CA GLU A 206 4.10 -25.43 -20.34
C GLU A 206 3.42 -24.68 -21.49
N PHE A 207 2.09 -24.72 -21.56
CA PHE A 207 1.31 -23.93 -22.54
C PHE A 207 1.59 -22.43 -22.44
N LEU A 208 1.60 -21.85 -21.23
CA LEU A 208 1.90 -20.43 -21.05
C LEU A 208 3.30 -20.06 -21.52
N ALA A 209 4.29 -20.93 -21.30
CA ALA A 209 5.66 -20.69 -21.75
C ALA A 209 5.81 -20.73 -23.28
N GLU A 210 4.95 -21.48 -23.99
CA GLU A 210 4.93 -21.54 -25.46
C GLU A 210 4.18 -20.35 -26.08
N GLU A 211 3.10 -19.89 -25.45
CA GLU A 211 2.23 -18.84 -26.01
C GLU A 211 2.68 -17.41 -25.70
N ILE A 212 3.49 -17.22 -24.65
CA ILE A 212 3.95 -15.89 -24.23
C ILE A 212 5.32 -15.60 -24.84
N ASP A 213 5.31 -14.81 -25.92
CA ASP A 213 6.50 -14.27 -26.57
C ASP A 213 6.73 -12.78 -26.24
N ALA A 214 7.85 -12.22 -26.74
CA ALA A 214 8.17 -10.81 -26.55
C ALA A 214 7.10 -9.85 -27.09
N GLU A 215 6.44 -10.18 -28.19
CA GLU A 215 5.41 -9.33 -28.80
C GLU A 215 4.16 -9.30 -27.92
N SER A 216 3.70 -10.46 -27.47
CA SER A 216 2.55 -10.61 -26.59
C SER A 216 2.79 -9.98 -25.22
N ALA A 217 3.97 -10.19 -24.64
CA ALA A 217 4.40 -9.53 -23.40
C ALA A 217 4.44 -8.00 -23.58
N GLY A 218 5.10 -7.54 -24.64
CA GLY A 218 5.29 -6.13 -24.96
C GLY A 218 3.98 -5.38 -25.22
N ARG A 219 2.98 -6.04 -25.81
CA ARG A 219 1.63 -5.49 -26.02
C ARG A 219 0.97 -5.05 -24.71
N PHE A 220 1.26 -5.74 -23.61
CA PHE A 220 0.75 -5.42 -22.28
C PHE A 220 1.76 -4.67 -21.40
N GLY A 221 2.91 -4.29 -21.95
CA GLY A 221 3.92 -3.49 -21.24
C GLY A 221 4.88 -4.30 -20.37
N PHE A 222 4.86 -5.62 -20.50
CA PHE A 222 5.88 -6.47 -19.91
C PHE A 222 7.11 -6.57 -20.81
N ARG A 223 8.24 -6.95 -20.19
CA ARG A 223 9.44 -7.41 -20.87
C ARG A 223 9.38 -8.94 -21.04
N PRO A 224 10.09 -9.50 -22.05
CA PRO A 224 10.13 -10.95 -22.28
C PRO A 224 10.67 -11.69 -21.07
N ALA A 225 10.48 -13.00 -20.96
CA ALA A 225 11.10 -13.82 -19.93
C ALA A 225 12.63 -13.91 -20.07
N ASP A 226 13.12 -14.01 -21.31
CA ASP A 226 14.55 -14.10 -21.65
C ASP A 226 15.23 -12.71 -21.54
N LEU A 227 16.35 -12.61 -20.80
CA LEU A 227 17.10 -11.36 -20.60
C LEU A 227 17.79 -10.89 -21.88
N ASP A 228 18.09 -11.81 -22.79
CA ASP A 228 18.79 -11.51 -24.04
C ASP A 228 17.83 -11.08 -25.15
N GLU A 229 16.52 -11.30 -24.97
CA GLU A 229 15.49 -10.87 -25.90
C GLU A 229 15.11 -9.40 -25.69
N ALA A 230 15.08 -8.64 -26.78
CA ALA A 230 14.76 -7.21 -26.73
C ALA A 230 13.27 -6.98 -26.39
N PRO A 231 12.94 -6.01 -25.51
CA PRO A 231 11.55 -5.64 -25.26
C PRO A 231 10.84 -5.13 -26.51
N ALA A 232 9.54 -5.43 -26.63
CA ALA A 232 8.67 -4.98 -27.70
C ALA A 232 7.49 -4.12 -27.20
N GLY A 233 6.64 -3.67 -28.13
CA GLY A 233 5.36 -3.03 -27.82
C GLY A 233 5.48 -1.74 -27.02
N LEU A 234 4.90 -1.72 -25.81
CA LEU A 234 4.78 -0.52 -24.99
C LEU A 234 6.09 -0.09 -24.31
N VAL A 235 7.10 -0.97 -24.25
CA VAL A 235 8.37 -0.67 -23.59
C VAL A 235 9.21 0.23 -24.49
N THR A 236 8.97 1.56 -24.45
CA THR A 236 9.65 2.55 -25.30
C THR A 236 9.90 3.89 -24.57
N PRO A 237 10.92 4.67 -25.00
CA PRO A 237 11.17 6.01 -24.44
C PRO A 237 9.99 6.98 -24.57
N GLN A 238 9.18 6.82 -25.64
CA GLN A 238 7.97 7.60 -25.86
C GLN A 238 6.98 7.39 -24.71
N ASN A 239 6.85 6.15 -24.23
CA ASN A 239 5.98 5.77 -23.13
C ASN A 239 6.60 5.96 -21.74
N GLY A 240 7.79 6.60 -21.66
CA GLY A 240 8.41 6.99 -20.40
C GLY A 240 9.39 5.96 -19.82
N VAL A 241 9.75 4.91 -20.57
CA VAL A 241 10.64 3.84 -20.10
C VAL A 241 11.85 3.67 -21.03
N ASP A 242 12.98 3.18 -20.52
CA ASP A 242 14.16 2.91 -21.34
C ASP A 242 14.28 1.39 -21.59
N PRO A 243 14.16 0.92 -22.85
CA PRO A 243 14.29 -0.50 -23.18
C PRO A 243 15.64 -1.10 -22.79
N LYS A 244 16.70 -0.28 -22.66
CA LYS A 244 18.05 -0.71 -22.30
C LYS A 244 18.28 -0.79 -20.78
N GLN A 245 17.34 -0.32 -19.98
CA GLN A 245 17.38 -0.41 -18.52
C GLN A 245 16.58 -1.62 -18.02
N PRO A 246 16.78 -2.06 -16.76
CA PRO A 246 17.86 -1.65 -15.87
C PRO A 246 19.24 -2.18 -16.30
N GLU A 247 20.26 -1.33 -16.25
CA GLU A 247 21.67 -1.76 -16.43
C GLU A 247 22.18 -2.60 -15.25
N ARG A 248 21.48 -2.59 -14.12
CA ARG A 248 21.89 -3.28 -12.89
C ARG A 248 20.71 -3.92 -12.20
N VAL A 249 20.77 -5.25 -12.09
CA VAL A 249 19.83 -6.08 -11.35
C VAL A 249 20.45 -6.49 -10.01
N LEU A 250 19.69 -6.38 -8.93
CA LEU A 250 20.09 -6.78 -7.58
C LEU A 250 19.82 -8.27 -7.35
N GLY A 251 20.69 -8.92 -6.56
CA GLY A 251 20.51 -10.30 -6.14
C GLY A 251 19.39 -10.44 -5.11
N LEU A 252 18.47 -11.38 -5.33
CA LEU A 252 17.38 -11.65 -4.38
C LEU A 252 17.94 -12.13 -3.04
N PRO A 253 17.62 -11.48 -1.90
CA PRO A 253 18.04 -11.96 -0.59
C PRO A 253 17.45 -13.32 -0.23
N GLU A 254 18.10 -13.99 0.72
CA GLU A 254 17.57 -15.23 1.32
C GLU A 254 16.24 -14.98 2.05
N PRO A 255 15.32 -15.98 2.12
CA PRO A 255 14.01 -15.81 2.76
C PRO A 255 14.06 -15.26 4.20
N ARG A 256 14.99 -15.76 5.03
CA ARG A 256 15.23 -15.23 6.39
C ARG A 256 15.63 -13.75 6.41
N VAL A 257 16.32 -13.27 5.37
CA VAL A 257 16.72 -11.87 5.25
C VAL A 257 15.52 -11.03 4.83
N LEU A 258 14.67 -11.53 3.93
CA LEU A 258 13.42 -10.89 3.55
C LEU A 258 12.44 -10.76 4.74
N ASP A 259 12.27 -11.82 5.53
CA ASP A 259 11.50 -11.79 6.79
C ASP A 259 12.09 -10.76 7.76
N ARG A 260 13.42 -10.74 7.93
CA ARG A 260 14.09 -9.73 8.75
C ARG A 260 13.85 -8.30 8.22
N VAL A 261 13.87 -8.08 6.90
CA VAL A 261 13.57 -6.79 6.27
C VAL A 261 12.16 -6.34 6.64
N ARG A 262 11.15 -7.19 6.45
CA ARG A 262 9.74 -6.90 6.79
C ARG A 262 9.59 -6.51 8.26
N ARG A 263 10.16 -7.30 9.17
CA ARG A 263 10.13 -7.01 10.62
C ARG A 263 10.82 -5.70 10.99
N THR A 264 12.00 -5.44 10.42
CA THR A 264 12.77 -4.21 10.69
C THR A 264 12.06 -2.99 10.12
N TRP A 265 11.47 -3.12 8.94
CA TRP A 265 10.64 -2.08 8.32
C TRP A 265 9.44 -1.71 9.20
N ARG A 266 8.71 -2.69 9.78
CA ARG A 266 7.60 -2.41 10.74
C ARG A 266 8.04 -1.56 11.94
N GLU A 267 9.31 -1.64 12.34
CA GLU A 267 9.89 -0.81 13.41
C GLU A 267 10.32 0.60 12.92
N ASP A 268 10.80 0.70 11.69
CA ASP A 268 11.39 1.92 11.12
C ASP A 268 10.39 2.78 10.32
N ARG A 269 9.25 2.23 9.91
CA ARG A 269 8.19 2.96 9.20
C ARG A 269 7.62 4.11 10.01
N LYS A 270 6.94 5.03 9.32
CA LYS A 270 6.19 6.10 9.99
C LYS A 270 5.08 5.46 10.83
N PRO A 271 5.07 5.63 12.17
CA PRO A 271 4.04 5.02 13.00
C PRO A 271 2.68 5.71 12.78
N ALA A 272 1.58 5.07 13.14
CA ALA A 272 0.23 5.58 12.93
C ALA A 272 -0.50 5.92 14.25
N ASN A 273 -1.44 6.85 14.16
CA ASN A 273 -2.56 7.07 15.06
C ASN A 273 -3.81 6.61 14.30
N VAL A 274 -4.44 5.52 14.77
CA VAL A 274 -5.64 4.96 14.14
C VAL A 274 -6.77 4.98 15.15
N LEU A 275 -7.90 5.61 14.80
CA LEU A 275 -9.14 5.48 15.54
C LEU A 275 -10.07 4.51 14.81
N LEU A 276 -10.41 3.40 15.47
CA LEU A 276 -11.44 2.48 15.02
C LEU A 276 -12.80 3.06 15.45
N VAL A 277 -13.68 3.34 14.50
CA VAL A 277 -15.04 3.84 14.73
C VAL A 277 -16.02 2.79 14.22
N LEU A 278 -16.62 2.05 15.14
CA LEU A 278 -17.40 0.86 14.82
C LEU A 278 -18.89 1.07 15.10
N ASP A 279 -19.72 0.77 14.10
CA ASP A 279 -21.16 0.71 14.29
C ASP A 279 -21.55 -0.47 15.20
N THR A 280 -22.39 -0.16 16.18
CA THR A 280 -23.02 -1.08 17.12
C THR A 280 -24.53 -0.85 17.15
N SER A 281 -25.11 -0.36 16.06
CA SER A 281 -26.54 -0.24 15.82
C SER A 281 -27.24 -1.61 15.85
N GLY A 282 -28.56 -1.61 16.02
CA GLY A 282 -29.35 -2.84 16.12
C GLY A 282 -29.20 -3.79 14.92
N SER A 283 -29.02 -3.26 13.70
CA SER A 283 -28.83 -4.02 12.45
C SER A 283 -27.58 -4.89 12.47
N MET A 284 -26.55 -4.49 13.23
CA MET A 284 -25.32 -5.28 13.39
C MET A 284 -25.54 -6.63 14.09
N ASN A 285 -26.72 -6.89 14.68
CA ASN A 285 -27.10 -8.22 15.17
C ASN A 285 -27.45 -9.21 14.04
N ASP A 286 -27.82 -8.71 12.86
CA ASP A 286 -28.31 -9.53 11.77
C ASP A 286 -27.17 -10.33 11.12
N ALA A 287 -27.46 -11.57 10.74
CA ALA A 287 -26.53 -12.49 10.06
C ALA A 287 -25.14 -12.64 10.73
N GLY A 288 -25.00 -12.33 12.02
CA GLY A 288 -23.72 -12.38 12.74
C GLY A 288 -22.73 -11.27 12.33
N ARG A 289 -23.22 -10.16 11.76
CA ARG A 289 -22.40 -9.04 11.27
C ARG A 289 -21.42 -8.52 12.31
N LEU A 290 -21.88 -8.22 13.52
CA LEU A 290 -21.02 -7.74 14.60
C LEU A 290 -19.92 -8.75 14.95
N GLU A 291 -20.24 -10.05 15.01
CA GLU A 291 -19.24 -11.08 15.35
C GLU A 291 -18.14 -11.19 14.28
N ARG A 292 -18.49 -11.00 13.01
CA ARG A 292 -17.51 -10.97 11.93
C ARG A 292 -16.71 -9.67 11.88
N ALA A 293 -17.34 -8.54 12.17
CA ALA A 293 -16.63 -7.27 12.36
C ALA A 293 -15.61 -7.39 13.51
N LYS A 294 -15.98 -8.02 14.63
CA LYS A 294 -15.05 -8.33 15.74
C LYS A 294 -13.87 -9.20 15.28
N ALA A 295 -14.13 -10.25 14.49
CA ALA A 295 -13.07 -11.12 13.93
C ALA A 295 -12.13 -10.35 12.99
N GLY A 296 -12.69 -9.54 12.09
CA GLY A 296 -11.94 -8.66 11.18
C GLY A 296 -11.06 -7.65 11.93
N LEU A 297 -11.58 -7.03 12.98
CA LEU A 297 -10.80 -6.14 13.85
C LEU A 297 -9.67 -6.88 14.58
N GLY A 298 -9.88 -8.16 14.95
CA GLY A 298 -8.82 -9.01 15.48
C GLY A 298 -7.67 -9.20 14.48
N THR A 299 -8.00 -9.45 13.22
CA THR A 299 -7.02 -9.51 12.12
C THR A 299 -6.30 -8.18 11.93
N PHE A 300 -7.03 -7.06 11.96
CA PHE A 300 -6.42 -5.72 11.91
C PHE A 300 -5.41 -5.51 13.04
N LEU A 301 -5.80 -5.79 14.29
CA LEU A 301 -4.95 -5.59 15.46
C LEU A 301 -3.69 -6.47 15.49
N ALA A 302 -3.71 -7.60 14.78
CA ALA A 302 -2.55 -8.47 14.61
C ALA A 302 -1.49 -7.89 13.66
N GLU A 303 -1.89 -7.08 12.67
CA GLU A 303 -0.97 -6.46 11.69
C GLU A 303 -0.42 -5.10 12.15
N VAL A 304 -1.11 -4.41 13.05
CA VAL A 304 -0.69 -3.10 13.58
C VAL A 304 0.68 -3.18 14.25
N SER A 305 1.60 -2.27 13.90
CA SER A 305 2.96 -2.21 14.48
C SER A 305 2.92 -1.91 15.99
N PRO A 306 3.88 -2.41 16.79
CA PRO A 306 3.99 -2.06 18.21
C PRO A 306 4.12 -0.56 18.48
N ASN A 307 4.59 0.21 17.49
CA ASN A 307 4.76 1.66 17.62
C ASN A 307 3.48 2.44 17.29
N ASP A 308 2.47 1.82 16.70
CA ASP A 308 1.21 2.46 16.36
C ASP A 308 0.34 2.67 17.61
N ARG A 309 -0.46 3.72 17.59
CA ARG A 309 -1.44 4.05 18.62
C ARG A 309 -2.83 3.79 18.05
N VAL A 310 -3.55 2.87 18.67
CA VAL A 310 -4.91 2.51 18.27
C VAL A 310 -5.89 2.93 19.36
N GLY A 311 -6.97 3.57 18.95
CA GLY A 311 -8.14 3.86 19.79
C GLY A 311 -9.37 3.10 19.27
N LEU A 312 -10.40 3.04 20.10
CA LEU A 312 -11.70 2.45 19.76
C LEU A 312 -12.82 3.35 20.28
N THR A 313 -13.67 3.78 19.35
CA THR A 313 -14.95 4.42 19.59
C THR A 313 -16.03 3.56 18.95
N ILE A 314 -17.12 3.33 19.65
CA ILE A 314 -18.32 2.71 19.07
C ILE A 314 -19.40 3.76 18.92
N PHE A 315 -20.33 3.53 18.01
CA PHE A 315 -21.51 4.37 17.88
C PHE A 315 -22.77 3.55 17.62
N ASN A 316 -23.90 4.17 17.87
CA ASN A 316 -25.24 3.76 17.49
C ASN A 316 -26.04 5.07 17.34
N ASP A 317 -27.16 5.29 18.05
CA ASP A 317 -27.77 6.60 18.24
C ASP A 317 -26.87 7.58 19.04
N ARG A 318 -25.79 7.08 19.63
CA ARG A 318 -24.83 7.86 20.43
C ARG A 318 -23.40 7.36 20.23
N LEU A 319 -22.46 8.28 20.28
CA LEU A 319 -21.03 7.96 20.27
C LEU A 319 -20.56 7.60 21.68
N ARG A 320 -19.75 6.55 21.79
CA ARG A 320 -19.12 6.10 23.04
C ARG A 320 -17.65 5.77 22.81
N PRO A 321 -16.73 6.67 23.18
CA PRO A 321 -15.30 6.37 23.23
C PRO A 321 -15.03 5.29 24.28
N LEU A 322 -14.41 4.18 23.89
CA LEU A 322 -14.11 3.07 24.80
C LEU A 322 -12.63 3.07 25.19
N ILE A 323 -11.74 3.26 24.22
CA ILE A 323 -10.30 3.28 24.42
C ILE A 323 -9.72 4.48 23.67
N PRO A 324 -9.05 5.43 24.36
CA PRO A 324 -8.44 6.58 23.69
C PRO A 324 -7.27 6.14 22.80
N ILE A 325 -6.94 6.95 21.79
CA ILE A 325 -5.81 6.68 20.90
C ILE A 325 -4.50 6.64 21.72
N GLY A 326 -3.80 5.50 21.66
CA GLY A 326 -2.59 5.27 22.46
C GLY A 326 -2.85 4.84 23.91
N GLY A 327 -4.10 4.48 24.21
CA GLY A 327 -4.49 3.78 25.43
C GLY A 327 -3.91 2.35 25.52
N PRO A 328 -4.30 1.59 26.55
CA PRO A 328 -3.77 0.25 26.81
C PRO A 328 -4.19 -0.73 25.69
N ARG A 329 -3.26 -1.04 24.78
CA ARG A 329 -3.49 -1.88 23.59
C ARG A 329 -4.03 -3.26 23.95
N GLU A 330 -3.58 -3.83 25.06
CA GLU A 330 -4.02 -5.13 25.58
C GLU A 330 -5.51 -5.16 25.95
N GLN A 331 -6.16 -4.00 26.09
CA GLN A 331 -7.60 -3.90 26.37
C GLN A 331 -8.45 -3.84 25.08
N LEU A 332 -7.87 -3.63 23.90
CA LEU A 332 -8.64 -3.52 22.64
C LEU A 332 -9.40 -4.80 22.35
N GLN A 333 -8.72 -5.95 22.23
CA GLN A 333 -9.39 -7.21 21.89
C GLN A 333 -10.46 -7.61 22.92
N PRO A 334 -10.19 -7.62 24.24
CA PRO A 334 -11.23 -7.96 25.24
C PRO A 334 -12.42 -7.00 25.24
N THR A 335 -12.22 -5.74 24.82
CA THR A 335 -13.30 -4.75 24.70
C THR A 335 -14.14 -5.03 23.45
N ILE A 336 -13.48 -5.31 22.33
CA ILE A 336 -14.13 -5.69 21.06
C ILE A 336 -14.99 -6.95 21.25
N ASP A 337 -14.47 -7.97 21.93
CA ASP A 337 -15.20 -9.23 22.15
C ASP A 337 -16.54 -9.04 22.90
N ARG A 338 -16.63 -7.99 23.73
CA ARG A 338 -17.78 -7.68 24.58
C ARG A 338 -18.79 -6.72 23.96
N LEU A 339 -18.55 -6.25 22.73
CA LEU A 339 -19.48 -5.35 22.07
C LEU A 339 -20.84 -6.01 21.84
N ILE A 340 -21.88 -5.22 21.98
CA ILE A 340 -23.29 -5.62 21.81
C ILE A 340 -23.94 -4.55 20.93
N ALA A 341 -24.71 -5.01 19.96
CA ALA A 341 -25.44 -4.18 19.02
C ALA A 341 -26.82 -3.78 19.58
N ASP A 342 -27.14 -2.49 19.56
CA ASP A 342 -28.41 -1.89 19.98
C ASP A 342 -28.56 -0.44 19.47
N GLY A 343 -29.79 0.07 19.40
CA GLY A 343 -30.08 1.46 19.00
C GLY A 343 -30.07 1.70 17.48
N GLY A 344 -30.09 2.98 17.09
CA GLY A 344 -30.05 3.43 15.69
C GLY A 344 -28.63 3.67 15.16
N THR A 345 -28.50 4.41 14.07
CA THR A 345 -27.22 4.62 13.36
C THR A 345 -26.98 6.12 13.13
N ALA A 346 -25.97 6.68 13.81
CA ALA A 346 -25.54 8.08 13.66
C ALA A 346 -24.09 8.17 13.14
N PHE A 347 -23.86 7.70 11.90
CA PHE A 347 -22.50 7.58 11.37
C PHE A 347 -21.91 8.91 10.90
N TYR A 348 -22.71 9.89 10.46
CA TYR A 348 -22.19 11.23 10.12
C TYR A 348 -21.59 11.91 11.36
N ASP A 349 -22.31 11.87 12.49
CA ASP A 349 -21.83 12.40 13.77
C ASP A 349 -20.58 11.63 14.24
N ALA A 350 -20.59 10.30 14.11
CA ALA A 350 -19.45 9.45 14.43
C ALA A 350 -18.20 9.74 13.57
N THR A 351 -18.40 9.99 12.28
CA THR A 351 -17.33 10.32 11.33
C THR A 351 -16.65 11.62 11.73
N LEU A 352 -17.43 12.69 11.96
CA LEU A 352 -16.86 13.99 12.28
C LEU A 352 -16.16 13.97 13.64
N ALA A 353 -16.78 13.37 14.66
CA ALA A 353 -16.16 13.24 15.98
C ALA A 353 -14.84 12.45 15.91
N GLY A 354 -14.82 11.34 15.16
CA GLY A 354 -13.60 10.55 14.98
C GLY A 354 -12.50 11.32 14.25
N PHE A 355 -12.87 12.10 13.23
CA PHE A 355 -11.96 13.02 12.56
C PHE A 355 -11.38 14.06 13.53
N GLU A 356 -12.22 14.67 14.37
CA GLU A 356 -11.80 15.67 15.35
C GLU A 356 -10.93 15.08 16.47
N ASP A 357 -11.21 13.87 16.94
CA ASP A 357 -10.41 13.15 17.94
C ASP A 357 -8.99 12.92 17.43
N VAL A 358 -8.85 12.43 16.19
CA VAL A 358 -7.54 12.19 15.58
C VAL A 358 -6.82 13.50 15.25
N SER A 359 -7.53 14.46 14.63
CA SER A 359 -7.00 15.78 14.27
C SER A 359 -6.51 16.55 15.50
N GLY A 360 -7.23 16.45 16.62
CA GLY A 360 -6.90 17.07 17.90
C GLY A 360 -5.55 16.63 18.49
N LEU A 361 -5.03 15.46 18.11
CA LEU A 361 -3.70 15.01 18.50
C LEU A 361 -2.59 15.91 17.96
N ASN A 362 -2.83 16.60 16.84
CA ASN A 362 -1.87 17.48 16.17
C ASN A 362 -0.48 16.81 15.96
N ASP A 363 -0.48 15.53 15.58
CA ASP A 363 0.75 14.73 15.43
C ASP A 363 1.20 14.67 13.97
N ARG A 364 2.38 15.25 13.67
CA ARG A 364 2.99 15.25 12.33
C ARG A 364 3.93 14.08 12.09
N GLU A 365 4.40 13.47 13.18
CA GLU A 365 5.37 12.39 13.15
C GLU A 365 4.69 11.04 12.94
N ARG A 366 3.35 11.03 12.89
CA ARG A 366 2.51 9.86 12.66
C ARG A 366 1.61 10.00 11.44
N LEU A 367 1.25 8.88 10.85
CA LEU A 367 0.09 8.80 9.96
C LEU A 367 -1.17 8.93 10.82
N ASN A 368 -2.16 9.69 10.38
CA ASN A 368 -3.39 9.92 11.13
C ASN A 368 -4.57 9.35 10.35
N ALA A 369 -5.33 8.46 10.97
CA ALA A 369 -6.43 7.80 10.29
C ALA A 369 -7.62 7.44 11.18
N VAL A 370 -8.79 7.39 10.55
CA VAL A 370 -10.03 6.86 11.09
C VAL A 370 -10.43 5.67 10.22
N VAL A 371 -10.81 4.56 10.85
CA VAL A 371 -11.41 3.41 10.15
C VAL A 371 -12.85 3.31 10.64
N LEU A 372 -13.79 3.67 9.78
CA LEU A 372 -15.22 3.69 10.04
C LEU A 372 -15.87 2.44 9.44
N LEU A 373 -16.63 1.68 10.22
CA LEU A 373 -17.49 0.60 9.71
C LEU A 373 -18.94 0.89 10.07
N THR A 374 -19.85 0.75 9.09
CA THR A 374 -21.30 0.82 9.26
C THR A 374 -22.01 -0.19 8.36
N ASP A 375 -23.13 -0.76 8.80
CA ASP A 375 -23.93 -1.72 8.02
C ASP A 375 -25.26 -1.16 7.51
N GLY A 376 -25.56 0.11 7.82
CA GLY A 376 -26.82 0.74 7.49
C GLY A 376 -26.71 2.21 7.15
N GLU A 377 -27.83 2.73 6.64
CA GLU A 377 -28.06 4.15 6.42
C GLU A 377 -28.11 4.94 7.73
N ASP A 378 -27.82 6.23 7.65
CA ASP A 378 -27.93 7.11 8.81
C ASP A 378 -29.39 7.38 9.17
N THR A 379 -29.75 7.18 10.44
CA THR A 379 -31.11 7.38 10.96
C THR A 379 -31.20 8.42 12.06
N ASP A 380 -30.08 8.72 12.72
CA ASP A 380 -30.06 9.47 13.98
C ASP A 380 -29.00 10.57 14.06
N SER A 381 -28.18 10.79 13.01
CA SER A 381 -27.21 11.89 13.03
C SER A 381 -27.90 13.25 13.03
N SER A 382 -27.28 14.18 13.74
CA SER A 382 -27.62 15.60 13.67
C SER A 382 -27.01 16.31 12.46
N LEU A 383 -25.90 15.78 11.94
CA LEU A 383 -25.20 16.26 10.74
C LEU A 383 -25.70 15.55 9.47
N GLY A 384 -25.49 16.21 8.32
CA GLY A 384 -25.69 15.62 7.00
C GLY A 384 -24.38 15.39 6.26
N ALA A 385 -24.44 14.59 5.18
CA ALA A 385 -23.28 14.24 4.35
C ALA A 385 -22.48 15.46 3.86
N GLU A 386 -23.18 16.48 3.35
CA GLU A 386 -22.54 17.70 2.79
C GLU A 386 -21.72 18.45 3.84
N GLU A 387 -22.22 18.54 5.07
CA GLU A 387 -21.51 19.21 6.17
C GLU A 387 -20.26 18.43 6.59
N VAL A 388 -20.36 17.10 6.71
CA VAL A 388 -19.21 16.24 7.00
C VAL A 388 -18.16 16.35 5.89
N VAL A 389 -18.55 16.18 4.62
CA VAL A 389 -17.65 16.28 3.47
C VAL A 389 -16.94 17.64 3.44
N SER A 390 -17.69 18.74 3.57
CA SER A 390 -17.11 20.08 3.56
C SER A 390 -16.07 20.25 4.67
N ARG A 391 -16.36 19.76 5.88
CA ARG A 391 -15.46 19.83 7.03
C ARG A 391 -14.19 19.00 6.85
N LEU A 392 -14.28 17.86 6.16
CA LEU A 392 -13.12 17.03 5.82
C LEU A 392 -12.25 17.69 4.75
N GLU A 393 -12.85 18.35 3.75
CA GLU A 393 -12.10 19.07 2.70
C GLU A 393 -11.33 20.28 3.23
N GLU A 394 -11.83 20.95 4.28
CA GLU A 394 -11.18 22.09 4.93
C GLU A 394 -9.75 21.80 5.42
N GLN A 395 -9.43 20.54 5.72
CA GLN A 395 -8.09 20.16 6.19
C GLN A 395 -7.02 20.32 5.09
N GLY A 396 -7.43 20.23 3.82
CA GLY A 396 -6.56 20.22 2.65
C GLY A 396 -5.42 19.20 2.70
N GLU A 397 -4.44 19.36 1.82
CA GLU A 397 -3.20 18.59 1.91
C GLU A 397 -2.30 19.17 3.01
N SER A 398 -2.30 18.55 4.19
CA SER A 398 -1.46 18.95 5.31
C SER A 398 -0.67 17.78 5.91
N GLU A 399 0.39 18.08 6.66
CA GLU A 399 1.14 17.06 7.43
C GLU A 399 0.34 16.48 8.61
N TYR A 400 -0.84 17.04 8.87
CA TYR A 400 -1.79 16.60 9.89
C TYR A 400 -2.99 15.87 9.30
N GLN A 401 -3.02 15.68 7.97
CA GLN A 401 -4.17 15.15 7.27
C GLN A 401 -4.62 13.82 7.89
N VAL A 402 -5.89 13.77 8.28
CA VAL A 402 -6.58 12.59 8.77
C VAL A 402 -7.27 11.93 7.60
N ARG A 403 -6.88 10.70 7.30
CA ARG A 403 -7.51 9.88 6.26
C ARG A 403 -8.60 9.02 6.87
N ILE A 404 -9.76 8.97 6.22
CA ILE A 404 -10.89 8.18 6.66
C ILE A 404 -11.06 7.01 5.69
N PHE A 405 -10.94 5.81 6.23
CA PHE A 405 -11.21 4.57 5.54
C PHE A 405 -12.60 4.11 5.96
N THR A 406 -13.52 4.01 5.02
CA THR A 406 -14.91 3.63 5.31
C THR A 406 -15.18 2.20 4.83
N ILE A 407 -15.96 1.45 5.60
CA ILE A 407 -16.39 0.09 5.27
C ILE A 407 -17.91 0.09 5.28
N ALA A 408 -18.50 0.00 4.09
CA ALA A 408 -19.93 -0.29 3.92
C ALA A 408 -20.13 -1.81 4.08
N TYR A 409 -20.90 -2.21 5.09
CA TYR A 409 -20.95 -3.60 5.51
C TYR A 409 -22.30 -4.27 5.22
N GLY A 410 -22.29 -5.25 4.32
CA GLY A 410 -23.49 -6.00 3.91
C GLY A 410 -24.37 -5.24 2.91
N ALA A 411 -25.33 -5.97 2.32
CA ALA A 411 -26.18 -5.46 1.24
C ALA A 411 -27.12 -4.30 1.65
N GLU A 412 -27.41 -4.16 2.94
CA GLU A 412 -28.25 -3.09 3.47
C GLU A 412 -27.51 -1.75 3.58
N ALA A 413 -26.18 -1.76 3.43
CA ALA A 413 -25.37 -0.56 3.36
C ALA A 413 -25.37 0.10 1.96
N GLU A 414 -26.09 -0.46 0.96
CA GLU A 414 -26.13 0.08 -0.42
C GLU A 414 -26.53 1.56 -0.44
N GLY A 415 -27.46 1.98 0.42
CA GLY A 415 -27.87 3.38 0.54
C GLY A 415 -26.85 4.30 1.25
N ALA A 416 -25.88 3.74 1.97
CA ALA A 416 -24.79 4.47 2.61
C ALA A 416 -23.50 4.49 1.77
N GLU A 417 -23.36 3.63 0.75
CA GLU A 417 -22.12 3.46 -0.03
C GLU A 417 -21.64 4.77 -0.67
N GLU A 418 -22.54 5.52 -1.31
CA GLU A 418 -22.20 6.79 -1.97
C GLU A 418 -21.68 7.81 -0.95
N ALA A 419 -22.39 7.98 0.17
CA ALA A 419 -21.99 8.90 1.23
C ALA A 419 -20.65 8.51 1.88
N LEU A 420 -20.42 7.22 2.12
CA LEU A 420 -19.15 6.71 2.66
C LEU A 420 -18.00 6.91 1.66
N ALA A 421 -18.24 6.69 0.36
CA ALA A 421 -17.27 6.97 -0.69
C ALA A 421 -16.90 8.45 -0.77
N ASP A 422 -17.87 9.35 -0.67
CA ASP A 422 -17.64 10.79 -0.66
C ASP A 422 -16.86 11.23 0.59
N ILE A 423 -17.18 10.70 1.77
CA ILE A 423 -16.44 10.93 3.02
C ILE A 423 -14.98 10.48 2.88
N ALA A 424 -14.76 9.25 2.41
CA ALA A 424 -13.43 8.70 2.23
C ALA A 424 -12.61 9.57 1.27
N LYS A 425 -13.19 9.92 0.12
CA LYS A 425 -12.58 10.78 -0.89
C LYS A 425 -12.24 12.17 -0.35
N ALA A 426 -13.15 12.82 0.36
CA ALA A 426 -12.96 14.14 0.94
C ALA A 426 -11.76 14.19 1.91
N SER A 427 -11.52 13.09 2.64
CA SER A 427 -10.39 12.96 3.56
C SER A 427 -9.08 12.51 2.91
N GLY A 428 -9.11 12.10 1.64
CA GLY A 428 -7.98 11.43 0.96
C GLY A 428 -7.71 10.00 1.46
N GLY A 429 -8.74 9.35 2.01
CA GLY A 429 -8.77 7.92 2.34
C GLY A 429 -9.48 7.10 1.25
N GLN A 430 -10.03 5.94 1.62
CA GLN A 430 -10.63 5.00 0.68
C GLN A 430 -11.89 4.33 1.26
N SER A 431 -12.90 4.14 0.41
CA SER A 431 -14.07 3.33 0.74
C SER A 431 -13.89 1.88 0.29
N TYR A 432 -14.42 0.99 1.10
CA TYR A 432 -14.53 -0.43 0.84
C TYR A 432 -15.99 -0.82 1.01
N SER A 433 -16.47 -1.69 0.13
CA SER A 433 -17.62 -2.53 0.43
C SER A 433 -17.11 -3.88 0.91
N GLY A 434 -17.82 -4.44 1.88
CA GLY A 434 -17.55 -5.78 2.37
C GLY A 434 -18.83 -6.48 2.74
N ASP A 435 -18.82 -7.80 2.68
CA ASP A 435 -19.88 -8.65 3.19
C ASP A 435 -19.35 -9.55 4.31
N THR A 436 -20.21 -10.46 4.76
CA THR A 436 -19.85 -11.35 5.84
C THR A 436 -18.60 -12.20 5.53
N ASP A 437 -18.31 -12.51 4.28
CA ASP A 437 -17.28 -13.47 3.88
C ASP A 437 -15.91 -12.83 3.58
N ASP A 438 -15.83 -11.51 3.40
CA ASP A 438 -14.58 -10.82 3.01
C ASP A 438 -14.05 -9.77 4.00
N ILE A 439 -14.76 -9.50 5.11
CA ILE A 439 -14.40 -8.42 6.05
C ILE A 439 -12.98 -8.48 6.60
N GLU A 440 -12.45 -9.69 6.84
CA GLU A 440 -11.06 -9.87 7.27
C GLU A 440 -10.06 -9.41 6.19
N THR A 441 -10.39 -9.63 4.91
CA THR A 441 -9.59 -9.18 3.77
C THR A 441 -9.64 -7.67 3.65
N VAL A 442 -10.81 -7.05 3.85
CA VAL A 442 -10.96 -5.60 3.88
C VAL A 442 -10.10 -4.97 4.98
N TYR A 443 -10.18 -5.48 6.21
CA TYR A 443 -9.36 -4.99 7.31
C TYR A 443 -7.86 -5.20 7.07
N ARG A 444 -7.47 -6.31 6.44
CA ARG A 444 -6.08 -6.54 6.03
C ARG A 444 -5.62 -5.51 4.99
N SER A 445 -6.46 -5.21 3.99
CA SER A 445 -6.17 -4.15 3.01
C SER A 445 -6.02 -2.79 3.69
N ILE A 446 -6.93 -2.41 4.59
CA ILE A 446 -6.84 -1.15 5.34
C ILE A 446 -5.57 -1.09 6.20
N SER A 447 -5.20 -2.20 6.87
CA SER A 447 -3.96 -2.25 7.65
C SER A 447 -2.70 -1.99 6.81
N SER A 448 -2.77 -2.23 5.50
CA SER A 448 -1.65 -2.00 4.59
C SER A 448 -1.30 -0.52 4.43
N PHE A 449 -2.24 0.40 4.72
CA PHE A 449 -2.05 1.85 4.61
C PHE A 449 -1.23 2.46 5.76
N PHE A 450 -0.97 1.68 6.82
CA PHE A 450 -0.36 2.17 8.06
C PHE A 450 1.00 1.56 8.37
#